data_AF-A6F0I4-F1
#
_entry.id   AF-A6F0I4-F1
#
_cell.length_a   1.000
_cell.length_b   1.000
_cell.length_c   1.000
_cell.angle_alpha   90.00
_cell.angle_beta   90.00
_cell.angle_gamma   90.00
#
_symmetry.space_group_name_H-M   'P 1'
#
loop_
_entity.id
_entity.type
_entity.pdbx_description
1 polymer ?
#
loop_
_entity_poly.entity_id
_entity_poly.type
_entity_poly.pdbx_seq_one_letter_code
_entity_poly.pdbx_strand_id
1 'polypeptide(L)'
;MTWLNDAEVKTAEQKQAEVEASIRSRLTSVVQRHLDTTAQERGYDGILSLCTYAASQNGKFQAEGQAGVEWRDNVWATCYQVMGEVEAGDRPVPTEQELLAELPAFQWPDIA
;
A
#
# COMPACT_ATOMS: atom_id res chain seq x y z
N MET A 1 -30.13 -3.59 -41.12
CA MET A 1 -30.48 -2.63 -40.05
C MET A 1 -30.00 -3.26 -38.77
N THR A 2 -28.72 -3.12 -38.46
CA THR A 2 -28.10 -3.94 -37.40
C THR A 2 -27.42 -3.02 -36.40
N TRP A 3 -27.67 -3.36 -35.13
CA TRP A 3 -27.01 -2.88 -33.91
C TRP A 3 -27.40 -1.47 -33.45
N LEU A 4 -28.56 -1.39 -32.79
CA LEU A 4 -28.68 -0.49 -31.66
C LEU A 4 -27.82 -1.08 -30.54
N ASN A 5 -26.84 -0.28 -30.16
CA ASN A 5 -25.90 -0.50 -29.08
C ASN A 5 -26.69 -0.54 -27.75
N ASP A 6 -27.04 -1.74 -27.30
CA ASP A 6 -27.46 -1.96 -25.91
C ASP A 6 -26.24 -1.65 -25.04
N ALA A 7 -26.14 -0.39 -24.60
CA ALA A 7 -25.23 -0.06 -23.52
C ALA A 7 -25.71 -0.86 -22.31
N GLU A 8 -24.98 -1.93 -21.95
CA GLU A 8 -25.24 -2.75 -20.78
C GLU A 8 -25.43 -1.84 -19.56
N VAL A 9 -26.67 -1.72 -19.09
CA VAL A 9 -26.98 -0.94 -17.90
C VAL A 9 -26.51 -1.74 -16.69
N LYS A 10 -25.35 -1.38 -16.14
CA LYS A 10 -24.82 -1.99 -14.91
C LYS A 10 -25.80 -1.84 -13.74
N THR A 11 -25.98 -2.91 -12.96
CA THR A 11 -26.80 -2.92 -11.75
C THR A 11 -26.20 -2.02 -10.67
N ALA A 12 -27.00 -1.67 -9.65
CA ALA A 12 -26.52 -0.88 -8.52
C ALA A 12 -25.38 -1.59 -7.76
N GLU A 13 -25.48 -2.91 -7.62
CA GLU A 13 -24.47 -3.77 -6.98
C GLU A 13 -23.15 -3.75 -7.75
N GLN A 14 -23.20 -3.83 -9.09
CA GLN A 14 -22.01 -3.75 -9.94
C GLN A 14 -21.33 -2.38 -9.83
N LYS A 15 -22.11 -1.29 -9.82
CA LYS A 15 -21.57 0.06 -9.64
C LYS A 15 -20.91 0.22 -8.27
N GLN A 16 -21.52 -0.33 -7.22
CA GLN A 16 -20.97 -0.28 -5.87
C GLN A 16 -19.64 -1.04 -5.77
N ALA A 17 -19.58 -2.26 -6.31
CA ALA A 17 -18.34 -3.04 -6.35
C ALA A 17 -17.21 -2.33 -7.14
N GLU A 18 -17.54 -1.64 -8.23
CA GLU A 18 -16.56 -0.85 -9.00
C GLU A 18 -16.01 0.34 -8.20
N VAL A 19 -16.85 1.02 -7.43
CA VAL A 19 -16.44 2.11 -6.56
C VAL A 19 -15.53 1.60 -5.45
N GLU A 20 -15.88 0.48 -4.80
CA GLU A 20 -15.06 -0.15 -3.76
C GLU A 20 -13.71 -0.61 -4.30
N ALA A 21 -13.67 -1.22 -5.47
CA ALA A 21 -12.43 -1.63 -6.13
C ALA A 21 -11.55 -0.41 -6.48
N SER A 22 -12.17 0.68 -6.96
CA SER A 22 -11.46 1.93 -7.27
C SER A 22 -10.85 2.57 -6.01
N ILE A 23 -11.61 2.61 -4.92
CA ILE A 23 -11.15 3.09 -3.61
C ILE A 23 -9.98 2.24 -3.13
N ARG A 24 -10.11 0.91 -3.15
CA ARG A 24 -9.04 -0.02 -2.73
C ARG A 24 -7.78 0.21 -3.56
N SER A 25 -7.91 0.29 -4.88
CA SER A 25 -6.79 0.54 -5.79
C SER A 25 -6.07 1.86 -5.48
N ARG A 26 -6.83 2.94 -5.24
CA ARG A 26 -6.29 4.26 -4.89
C ARG A 26 -5.54 4.24 -3.55
N LEU A 27 -6.13 3.64 -2.50
CA LEU A 27 -5.50 3.53 -1.19
C LEU A 27 -4.24 2.65 -1.23
N THR A 28 -4.28 1.50 -1.91
CA THR A 28 -3.09 0.66 -2.10
C THR A 28 -1.99 1.43 -2.83
N SER A 29 -2.34 2.21 -3.86
CA SER A 29 -1.37 2.99 -4.63
C SER A 29 -0.70 4.09 -3.82
N VAL A 30 -1.43 4.76 -2.92
CA VAL A 30 -0.83 5.80 -2.06
C VAL A 30 0.12 5.19 -1.02
N VAL A 31 -0.26 4.05 -0.42
CA VAL A 31 0.60 3.32 0.54
C VAL A 31 1.87 2.82 -0.14
N GLN A 32 1.74 2.22 -1.32
CA GLN A 32 2.89 1.77 -2.10
C GLN A 32 3.84 2.93 -2.45
N ARG A 33 3.29 4.08 -2.88
CA ARG A 33 4.09 5.27 -3.15
C ARG A 33 4.82 5.77 -1.91
N HIS A 34 4.18 5.75 -0.74
CA HIS A 34 4.79 6.13 0.52
C HIS A 34 6.00 5.25 0.85
N LEU A 35 5.82 3.92 0.80
CA LEU A 35 6.89 2.94 0.98
C LEU A 35 8.06 3.17 0.01
N ASP A 36 7.75 3.37 -1.27
CA ASP A 36 8.77 3.58 -2.31
C ASP A 36 9.52 4.90 -2.14
N THR A 37 8.81 5.99 -1.82
CA THR A 37 9.40 7.32 -1.62
C THR A 37 10.37 7.30 -0.44
N THR A 38 9.99 6.63 0.65
CA THR A 38 10.87 6.47 1.81
C THR A 38 12.13 5.68 1.44
N ALA A 39 12.01 4.54 0.73
CA ALA A 39 13.18 3.78 0.29
C ALA A 39 14.11 4.60 -0.64
N GLN A 40 13.54 5.45 -1.50
CA GLN A 40 14.28 6.31 -2.42
C GLN A 40 15.14 7.38 -1.71
N GLU A 41 14.88 7.70 -0.43
CA GLU A 41 15.72 8.60 0.37
C GLU A 41 17.19 8.15 0.45
N ARG A 42 17.45 6.84 0.37
CA ARG A 42 18.80 6.24 0.34
C ARG A 42 19.19 5.69 -1.04
N GLY A 43 18.49 6.08 -2.10
CA GLY A 43 18.85 5.76 -3.48
C GLY A 43 18.43 4.37 -3.97
N TYR A 44 17.56 3.67 -3.24
CA TYR A 44 16.91 2.45 -3.73
C TYR A 44 15.85 2.79 -4.78
N ASP A 45 15.58 1.90 -5.74
CA ASP A 45 14.52 2.13 -6.74
C ASP A 45 13.12 2.23 -6.11
N GLY A 46 12.91 1.54 -4.98
CA GLY A 46 11.67 1.49 -4.21
C GLY A 46 11.76 0.46 -3.08
N ILE A 47 10.66 0.24 -2.36
CA ILE A 47 10.65 -0.64 -1.17
C ILE A 47 11.05 -2.08 -1.51
N LEU A 48 10.66 -2.57 -2.69
CA LEU A 48 11.05 -3.90 -3.15
C LEU A 48 12.56 -4.02 -3.36
N SER A 49 13.19 -2.99 -3.95
CA SER A 49 14.64 -2.95 -4.14
C SER A 49 15.36 -2.96 -2.79
N LEU A 50 14.94 -2.11 -1.85
CA LEU A 50 15.44 -2.10 -0.46
C LEU A 50 15.35 -3.49 0.19
N CYS A 51 14.17 -4.11 0.17
CA CYS A 51 13.94 -5.40 0.81
C CYS A 51 14.81 -6.53 0.22
N THR A 52 15.20 -6.46 -1.06
CA THR A 52 16.04 -7.51 -1.67
C THR A 52 17.42 -7.61 -1.03
N TYR A 53 17.91 -6.53 -0.41
CA TYR A 53 19.20 -6.51 0.28
C TYR A 53 19.17 -7.14 1.67
N ALA A 54 18.02 -7.60 2.19
CA ALA A 54 17.91 -8.20 3.53
C ALA A 54 18.83 -9.42 3.77
N ALA A 55 19.31 -10.07 2.70
CA ALA A 55 20.27 -11.18 2.73
C ALA A 55 21.67 -10.81 2.20
N SER A 56 21.96 -9.52 2.03
CA SER A 56 23.26 -9.03 1.57
C SER A 56 24.39 -9.45 2.52
N GLN A 57 25.58 -9.67 1.96
CA GLN A 57 26.80 -9.87 2.76
C GLN A 57 27.44 -8.54 3.19
N ASN A 58 27.00 -7.42 2.62
CA ASN A 58 27.37 -6.10 3.10
C ASN A 58 26.47 -5.75 4.30
N GLY A 59 27.06 -5.58 5.48
CA GLY A 59 26.33 -5.38 6.73
C GLY A 59 25.39 -4.16 6.73
N LYS A 60 25.77 -3.06 6.07
CA LYS A 60 24.92 -1.87 5.94
C LYS A 60 23.66 -2.18 5.13
N PHE A 61 23.83 -2.75 3.93
CA PHE A 61 22.70 -3.08 3.05
C PHE A 61 21.81 -4.17 3.65
N GLN A 62 22.42 -5.12 4.36
CA GLN A 62 21.68 -6.15 5.09
C GLN A 62 20.75 -5.54 6.14
N ALA A 63 21.29 -4.67 7.01
CA ALA A 63 20.52 -4.04 8.07
C ALA A 63 19.41 -3.14 7.51
N GLU A 64 19.71 -2.33 6.49
CA GLU A 64 18.71 -1.50 5.82
C GLU A 64 17.61 -2.34 5.17
N GLY A 65 17.98 -3.41 4.44
CA GLY A 65 17.01 -4.30 3.80
C GLY A 65 16.13 -5.04 4.80
N GLN A 66 16.68 -5.47 5.94
CA GLN A 66 15.90 -6.07 7.03
C GLN A 66 14.91 -5.08 7.64
N ALA A 67 15.35 -3.86 7.93
CA ALA A 67 14.46 -2.80 8.41
C ALA A 67 13.33 -2.52 7.41
N GLY A 68 13.65 -2.47 6.10
CA GLY A 68 12.66 -2.29 5.04
C GLY A 68 11.61 -3.41 4.99
N VAL A 69 12.04 -4.67 5.15
CA VAL A 69 11.12 -5.82 5.20
C VAL A 69 10.17 -5.71 6.39
N GLU A 70 10.71 -5.51 7.59
CA GLU A 70 9.92 -5.40 8.82
C GLU A 70 8.91 -4.25 8.74
N TRP A 71 9.36 -3.08 8.28
CA TRP A 71 8.49 -1.92 8.14
C TRP A 71 7.38 -2.13 7.12
N ARG A 72 7.72 -2.65 5.93
CA ARG A 72 6.74 -2.95 4.87
C ARG A 72 5.67 -3.93 5.37
N ASP A 73 6.08 -4.96 6.10
CA ASP A 73 5.15 -5.97 6.63
C ASP A 73 4.19 -5.34 7.66
N ASN A 74 4.70 -4.47 8.55
CA ASN A 74 3.89 -3.74 9.52
C ASN A 74 2.93 -2.72 8.87
N VAL A 75 3.37 -2.04 7.80
CA VAL A 75 2.53 -1.13 7.02
C VAL A 75 1.35 -1.88 6.41
N TRP A 76 1.60 -3.00 5.72
CA TRP A 76 0.52 -3.76 5.11
C TRP A 76 -0.39 -4.43 6.14
N ALA A 77 0.15 -4.90 7.26
CA ALA A 77 -0.66 -5.41 8.38
C ALA A 77 -1.65 -4.34 8.89
N THR A 78 -1.18 -3.10 9.05
CA THR A 78 -2.03 -1.96 9.43
C THR A 78 -3.12 -1.72 8.38
N CYS A 79 -2.78 -1.71 7.09
CA CYS A 79 -3.77 -1.56 6.03
C CYS A 79 -4.83 -2.68 6.04
N TYR A 80 -4.44 -3.94 6.28
CA TYR A 80 -5.39 -5.05 6.36
C TYR A 80 -6.31 -4.92 7.57
N GLN A 81 -5.81 -4.47 8.72
CA GLN A 81 -6.64 -4.20 9.88
C GLN A 81 -7.69 -3.12 9.56
N VAL A 82 -7.27 -1.99 9.01
CA VAL A 82 -8.18 -0.89 8.64
C VAL A 82 -9.23 -1.35 7.64
N MET A 83 -8.84 -2.13 6.62
CA MET A 83 -9.81 -2.69 5.67
C MET A 83 -10.80 -3.65 6.34
N GLY A 84 -10.34 -4.47 7.29
CA GLY A 84 -11.22 -5.35 8.07
C GLY A 84 -12.26 -4.59 8.89
N GLU A 85 -11.86 -3.49 9.55
CA GLU A 85 -12.76 -2.62 10.32
C GLU A 85 -13.78 -1.93 9.40
N VAL A 86 -13.38 -1.52 8.20
CA VAL A 86 -14.28 -0.95 7.18
C VAL A 86 -15.28 -1.99 6.68
N GLU A 87 -14.83 -3.20 6.36
CA GLU A 87 -15.68 -4.30 5.89
C GLU A 87 -16.67 -4.78 6.97
N ALA A 88 -16.29 -4.72 8.24
CA ALA A 88 -17.16 -4.99 9.39
C ALA A 88 -18.19 -3.88 9.67
N GLY A 89 -18.01 -2.70 9.08
CA GLY A 89 -18.84 -1.52 9.34
C GLY A 89 -18.50 -0.79 10.65
N ASP A 90 -17.36 -1.11 11.26
CA ASP A 90 -16.89 -0.51 12.52
C ASP A 90 -16.34 0.91 12.31
N ARG A 91 -15.94 1.24 11.07
CA ARG A 91 -15.47 2.58 10.68
C ARG A 91 -15.77 2.91 9.21
N PRO A 92 -15.82 4.19 8.83
CA PRO A 92 -15.88 4.59 7.43
C PRO A 92 -14.54 4.35 6.71
N VAL A 93 -14.60 4.26 5.37
CA VAL A 93 -13.42 4.24 4.50
C VAL A 93 -12.54 5.48 4.78
N PRO A 94 -11.25 5.33 5.11
CA PRO A 94 -10.37 6.47 5.36
C PRO A 94 -10.02 7.21 4.07
N THR A 95 -9.71 8.49 4.21
CA THR A 95 -9.00 9.26 3.19
C THR A 95 -7.54 8.79 3.07
N GLU A 96 -6.85 9.22 2.00
CA GLU A 96 -5.42 8.92 1.82
C GLU A 96 -4.58 9.48 2.97
N GLN A 97 -4.90 10.69 3.43
CA GLN A 97 -4.17 11.35 4.50
C GLN A 97 -4.37 10.65 5.85
N GLU A 98 -5.61 10.24 6.17
CA GLU A 98 -5.89 9.49 7.39
C GLU A 98 -5.18 8.14 7.39
N LEU A 99 -5.26 7.39 6.29
CA LEU A 99 -4.58 6.10 6.19
C LEU A 99 -3.07 6.25 6.35
N LEU A 100 -2.45 7.22 5.68
CA LEU A 100 -1.00 7.45 5.81
C LEU A 100 -0.59 7.88 7.23
N ALA A 101 -1.45 8.62 7.95
CA ALA A 101 -1.17 9.03 9.32
C ALA A 101 -1.26 7.87 10.34
N GLU A 102 -1.99 6.80 10.01
CA GLU A 102 -2.07 5.58 10.83
C GLU A 102 -0.89 4.63 10.60
N LEU A 103 -0.11 4.82 9.53
CA LEU A 103 1.00 3.92 9.22
C LEU A 103 2.16 4.07 10.23
N PRO A 104 2.86 2.97 10.55
CA PRO A 104 4.06 3.04 11.37
C PRO A 104 5.13 3.89 10.68
N ALA A 105 5.80 4.76 11.42
CA ALA A 105 6.89 5.56 10.88
C ALA A 105 8.12 4.69 10.62
N PHE A 106 8.80 4.92 9.49
CA PHE A 106 10.06 4.23 9.20
C PHE A 106 11.21 4.84 9.99
N GLN A 107 12.10 3.97 10.48
CA GLN A 107 13.37 4.37 11.09
C GLN A 107 14.49 3.65 10.38
N TRP A 108 15.38 4.42 9.77
CA TRP A 108 16.59 3.86 9.20
C TRP A 108 17.51 3.35 10.32
N PRO A 109 18.16 2.19 10.15
CA PRO A 109 19.11 1.70 11.13
C PRO A 109 20.34 2.61 11.17
N ASP A 110 20.83 2.89 12.38
CA ASP A 110 22.05 3.66 12.62
C ASP A 110 23.26 2.72 12.54
N ILE A 111 23.77 2.56 11.32
CA ILE A 111 24.89 1.66 11.01
C ILE A 111 25.96 2.51 10.33
N ALA A 112 27.12 2.64 10.99
CA ALA A 112 28.30 3.35 10.48
C ALA A 112 28.97 2.63 9.31
#